data_AF-A0A918TMW9-F1
#
_entry.id   AF-A0A918TMW9-F1
#
_cell.length_a   1.000
_cell.length_b   1.000
_cell.length_c   1.000
_cell.angle_alpha   90.00
_cell.angle_beta   90.00
_cell.angle_gamma   90.00
#
_symmetry.space_group_name_H-M   'P 1'
#
loop_
_entity.id
_entity.type
_entity.pdbx_description
1 polymer ?
#
loop_
_entity_poly.entity_id
_entity_poly.type
_entity_poly.pdbx_seq_one_letter_code
_entity_poly.pdbx_strand_id
1 'polypeptide(L)'
;MKYLFAFLALGVFSLILYLGGSHDVGVSVIRKPKSSVADTKYDHPESVEAGEALFLAEEEQLRDLVSRLGVLGAYETLVEENGEGEALAQEIYLLFNSSGIDFSEFVLALASMKEGHRSYAVSALFDRMARNNWKDIDLFLSNEVVVESSQVLEMSLEVFARGEFGSYSNISPYLESLRSYDAYSGLLVSSLQRLVPIFAEDIYHFSSEEYSGYELPNRKMGEVRAEALRHWVKADSERALSYLEGSASAQDFQTAIQAINSISQRDARTLLSQYEDSENPAARDGALGVKALFLLAEGSLFEGAEVLGELREGGYRDYLADNFASASRAVVEKLISDDPEKFMEEVLKGGLERSSLWMTDGLEAWIEKDAEKAADWVSSRMSTIAPENTQYIAAVYAKEAASQGDISLAQQWADLILDTDTAAEIQEAISKAEASTQY
;
A
#
# COMPACT_ATOMS: atom_id res chain seq x y z
N MET A 1 -15.22 32.55 0.60
CA MET A 1 -15.42 31.64 1.75
C MET A 1 -15.84 30.22 1.35
N LYS A 2 -16.71 29.99 0.36
CA LYS A 2 -17.14 28.62 -0.04
C LYS A 2 -16.02 27.68 -0.51
N TYR A 3 -14.95 28.20 -1.14
CA TYR A 3 -13.82 27.38 -1.61
C TYR A 3 -12.79 27.01 -0.52
N LEU A 4 -12.82 27.66 0.64
CA LEU A 4 -11.88 27.38 1.73
C LEU A 4 -12.24 26.07 2.47
N PHE A 5 -13.53 25.76 2.55
CA PHE A 5 -14.03 24.54 3.19
C PHE A 5 -13.76 23.28 2.36
N ALA A 6 -13.84 23.36 1.03
CA ALA A 6 -13.50 22.23 0.14
C ALA A 6 -12.01 21.84 0.24
N PHE A 7 -11.11 22.82 0.37
CA PHE A 7 -9.68 22.58 0.57
C PHE A 7 -9.37 21.93 1.94
N LEU A 8 -10.09 22.33 2.99
CA LEU A 8 -9.93 21.74 4.33
C LEU A 8 -10.44 20.29 4.39
N ALA A 9 -11.58 19.99 3.76
CA ALA A 9 -12.12 18.63 3.69
C ALA A 9 -11.19 17.66 2.94
N LEU A 10 -10.62 18.09 1.80
CA LEU A 10 -9.67 17.29 1.01
C LEU A 10 -8.30 17.12 1.71
N GLY A 11 -7.85 18.14 2.45
CA GLY A 11 -6.62 18.08 3.24
C GLY A 11 -6.72 17.10 4.42
N VAL A 12 -7.86 17.06 5.10
CA VAL A 12 -8.14 16.10 6.19
C VAL A 12 -8.28 14.68 5.65
N PHE A 13 -8.88 14.50 4.47
CA PHE A 13 -8.98 13.18 3.81
C PHE A 13 -7.61 12.58 3.47
N SER A 14 -6.66 13.40 3.02
CA SER A 14 -5.28 12.97 2.74
C SER A 14 -4.50 12.60 4.02
N LEU A 15 -4.83 13.24 5.15
CA LEU A 15 -4.17 13.01 6.44
C LEU A 15 -4.69 11.75 7.17
N ILE A 16 -5.99 11.45 7.04
CA ILE A 16 -6.61 10.24 7.62
C ILE A 16 -6.05 8.97 6.95
N LEU A 17 -5.77 9.02 5.65
CA LEU A 17 -5.11 7.91 4.93
C LEU A 17 -3.63 7.74 5.33
N TYR A 18 -2.99 8.78 5.88
CA TYR A 18 -1.56 8.78 6.24
C TYR A 18 -1.26 8.28 7.67
N LEU A 19 -2.18 8.48 8.62
CA LEU A 19 -1.92 8.21 10.05
C LEU A 19 -2.37 6.82 10.56
N GLY A 20 -2.99 5.99 9.72
CA GLY A 20 -3.48 4.66 10.09
C GLY A 20 -2.43 3.54 10.21
N GLY A 21 -1.13 3.86 10.27
CA GLY A 21 -0.08 2.84 10.15
C GLY A 21 1.15 3.08 11.03
N SER A 22 1.10 2.63 12.29
CA SER A 22 2.29 2.09 12.99
C SER A 22 1.93 1.64 14.40
N HIS A 23 1.98 0.34 14.68
CA HIS A 23 2.59 -0.24 15.89
C HIS A 23 2.60 -1.77 15.78
N ASP A 24 3.79 -2.37 15.67
CA ASP A 24 4.16 -3.53 16.51
C ASP A 24 5.66 -3.85 16.37
N VAL A 25 6.31 -4.07 17.52
CA VAL A 25 7.73 -4.45 17.66
C VAL A 25 7.77 -5.84 18.30
N GLY A 26 8.30 -6.82 17.57
CA GLY A 26 8.50 -8.19 18.07
C GLY A 26 9.94 -8.66 17.82
N VAL A 27 10.70 -8.83 18.89
CA VAL A 27 12.07 -9.36 18.92
C VAL A 27 12.03 -10.90 18.89
N SER A 28 12.87 -11.55 18.09
CA SER A 28 13.09 -13.00 18.17
C SER A 28 14.59 -13.37 18.21
N VAL A 29 14.86 -14.47 18.93
CA VAL A 29 16.14 -14.93 19.47
C VAL A 29 16.72 -16.06 18.61
N ILE A 30 18.02 -16.00 18.32
CA ILE A 30 18.79 -16.96 17.52
C ILE A 30 19.10 -18.25 18.30
N ARG A 31 18.95 -19.43 17.67
CA ARG A 31 19.59 -20.70 18.08
C ARG A 31 20.39 -21.30 16.91
N LYS A 32 21.65 -21.65 17.15
CA LYS A 32 22.55 -22.37 16.22
C LYS A 32 22.33 -23.90 16.23
N PRO A 33 22.53 -24.63 15.11
CA PRO A 33 22.76 -26.07 15.12
C PRO A 33 24.24 -26.47 15.04
N LYS A 34 24.49 -27.70 15.51
CA LYS A 34 25.78 -28.40 15.67
C LYS A 34 26.21 -29.13 14.39
N SER A 35 27.53 -29.24 14.19
CA SER A 35 28.21 -30.03 13.17
C SER A 35 28.46 -31.49 13.61
N SER A 36 28.34 -32.46 12.68
CA SER A 36 29.06 -33.74 12.74
C SER A 36 29.00 -34.49 11.41
N VAL A 37 30.15 -34.82 10.79
CA VAL A 37 30.47 -36.01 9.95
C VAL A 37 32.02 -35.99 9.82
N ALA A 38 32.82 -36.90 10.39
CA ALA A 38 33.06 -38.34 10.22
C ALA A 38 34.07 -38.70 9.10
N ASP A 39 35.18 -39.30 9.53
CA ASP A 39 36.35 -39.79 8.79
C ASP A 39 36.06 -40.96 7.84
N THR A 40 36.68 -40.93 6.65
CA THR A 40 37.03 -42.14 5.89
C THR A 40 38.43 -42.02 5.26
N LYS A 41 39.27 -43.03 5.51
CA LYS A 41 40.63 -43.20 4.96
C LYS A 41 40.58 -43.86 3.58
N TYR A 42 41.44 -43.41 2.66
CA TYR A 42 41.77 -44.12 1.42
C TYR A 42 43.29 -44.37 1.33
N ASP A 43 43.65 -45.63 1.10
CA ASP A 43 45.00 -46.11 0.78
C ASP A 43 45.21 -46.08 -0.75
N HIS A 44 46.10 -45.22 -1.26
CA HIS A 44 46.87 -45.46 -2.49
C HIS A 44 48.08 -44.49 -2.57
N PRO A 45 49.33 -44.95 -2.77
CA PRO A 45 50.52 -44.08 -2.66
C PRO A 45 50.84 -43.22 -3.90
N GLU A 46 50.17 -43.42 -5.03
CA GLU A 46 50.45 -42.68 -6.27
C GLU A 46 49.52 -41.47 -6.50
N SER A 47 48.47 -41.31 -5.67
CA SER A 47 47.61 -40.11 -5.66
C SER A 47 48.07 -39.04 -4.67
N VAL A 48 49.08 -39.34 -3.85
CA VAL A 48 49.60 -38.42 -2.82
C VAL A 48 50.52 -37.37 -3.44
N GLU A 49 51.36 -37.71 -4.42
CA GLU A 49 52.23 -36.70 -5.08
C GLU A 49 51.46 -35.77 -6.02
N ALA A 50 50.43 -36.26 -6.73
CA ALA A 50 49.55 -35.42 -7.53
C ALA A 50 48.60 -34.58 -6.65
N GLY A 51 48.15 -35.14 -5.52
CA GLY A 51 47.34 -34.44 -4.53
C GLY A 51 48.14 -33.39 -3.75
N GLU A 52 49.40 -33.67 -3.39
CA GLU A 52 50.31 -32.70 -2.76
C GLU A 52 50.70 -31.59 -3.73
N ALA A 53 50.91 -31.88 -5.02
CA ALA A 53 51.17 -30.85 -6.02
C ALA A 53 49.94 -29.95 -6.29
N LEU A 54 48.73 -30.51 -6.30
CA LEU A 54 47.49 -29.73 -6.41
C LEU A 54 47.22 -28.93 -5.14
N PHE A 55 47.43 -29.54 -3.97
CA PHE A 55 47.26 -28.90 -2.66
C PHE A 55 48.30 -27.80 -2.43
N LEU A 56 49.55 -27.97 -2.87
CA LEU A 56 50.57 -26.92 -2.83
C LEU A 56 50.28 -25.79 -3.82
N ALA A 57 49.71 -26.08 -5.00
CA ALA A 57 49.28 -25.05 -5.95
C ALA A 57 48.05 -24.28 -5.45
N GLU A 58 47.09 -24.96 -4.84
CA GLU A 58 45.93 -24.34 -4.16
C GLU A 58 46.35 -23.61 -2.88
N GLU A 59 47.32 -24.11 -2.10
CA GLU A 59 47.88 -23.45 -0.92
C GLU A 59 48.73 -22.23 -1.31
N GLU A 60 49.42 -22.25 -2.45
CA GLU A 60 50.17 -21.11 -2.98
C GLU A 60 49.23 -20.04 -3.56
N GLN A 61 48.15 -20.44 -4.24
CA GLN A 61 47.07 -19.53 -4.64
C GLN A 61 46.29 -18.96 -3.44
N LEU A 62 46.01 -19.78 -2.41
CA LEU A 62 45.41 -19.33 -1.15
C LEU A 62 46.38 -18.47 -0.35
N ARG A 63 47.70 -18.72 -0.36
CA ARG A 63 48.70 -17.83 0.27
C ARG A 63 48.85 -16.52 -0.48
N ASP A 64 48.79 -16.53 -1.82
CA ASP A 64 48.79 -15.31 -2.63
C ASP A 64 47.50 -14.52 -2.40
N LEU A 65 46.35 -15.20 -2.36
CA LEU A 65 45.05 -14.60 -2.00
C LEU A 65 45.04 -14.08 -0.57
N VAL A 66 45.54 -14.83 0.42
CA VAL A 66 45.66 -14.40 1.83
C VAL A 66 46.72 -13.31 2.01
N SER A 67 47.76 -13.27 1.18
CA SER A 67 48.75 -12.19 1.15
C SER A 67 48.16 -10.91 0.55
N ARG A 68 47.39 -11.01 -0.53
CA ARG A 68 46.64 -9.90 -1.14
C ARG A 68 45.48 -9.42 -0.26
N LEU A 69 44.79 -10.33 0.44
CA LEU A 69 43.82 -10.02 1.49
C LEU A 69 44.50 -9.49 2.76
N GLY A 70 45.74 -9.88 3.03
CA GLY A 70 46.59 -9.33 4.09
C GLY A 70 47.01 -7.89 3.80
N VAL A 71 47.19 -7.53 2.52
CA VAL A 71 47.31 -6.14 2.07
C VAL A 71 46.00 -5.39 2.36
N LEU A 72 44.83 -5.99 2.11
CA LEU A 72 43.53 -5.40 2.49
C LEU A 72 43.36 -5.24 4.02
N GLY A 73 43.80 -6.20 4.83
CA GLY A 73 43.78 -6.10 6.30
C GLY A 73 44.75 -5.05 6.86
N ALA A 74 45.93 -4.90 6.24
CA ALA A 74 46.86 -3.82 6.54
C ALA A 74 46.28 -2.44 6.15
N TYR A 75 45.49 -2.39 5.07
CA TYR A 75 44.78 -1.20 4.63
C TYR A 75 43.55 -0.87 5.48
N GLU A 76 42.79 -1.85 5.97
CA GLU A 76 41.70 -1.62 6.94
C GLU A 76 42.23 -0.95 8.22
N THR A 77 43.42 -1.36 8.68
CA THR A 77 44.09 -0.76 9.84
C THR A 77 44.48 0.70 9.57
N LEU A 78 44.94 1.01 8.34
CA LEU A 78 45.29 2.37 7.90
C LEU A 78 44.08 3.30 7.73
N VAL A 79 42.90 2.76 7.40
CA VAL A 79 41.66 3.54 7.26
C VAL A 79 40.99 3.81 8.61
N GLU A 80 41.05 2.87 9.56
CA GLU A 80 40.59 3.13 10.94
C GLU A 80 41.35 4.29 11.61
N GLU A 81 42.61 4.48 11.23
CA GLU A 81 43.45 5.56 11.77
C GLU A 81 43.26 6.91 11.07
N ASN A 82 42.82 6.94 9.80
CA ASN A 82 42.81 8.16 8.98
C ASN A 82 41.42 8.63 8.51
N GLY A 83 40.36 7.80 8.63
CA GLY A 83 38.99 8.20 8.27
C GLY A 83 38.72 8.32 6.75
N GLU A 84 39.61 7.80 5.91
CA GLU A 84 39.57 7.96 4.44
C GLU A 84 39.01 6.72 3.72
N GLY A 85 37.76 6.33 4.04
CA GLY A 85 37.10 5.19 3.41
C GLY A 85 36.95 5.30 1.88
N GLU A 86 36.88 6.53 1.35
CA GLU A 86 36.77 6.81 -0.09
C GLU A 86 38.07 6.51 -0.86
N ALA A 87 39.24 6.80 -0.27
CA ALA A 87 40.54 6.51 -0.88
C ALA A 87 40.79 5.00 -0.98
N LEU A 88 40.42 4.25 0.07
CA LEU A 88 40.49 2.79 0.06
C LEU A 88 39.59 2.18 -1.01
N ALA A 89 38.35 2.65 -1.13
CA ALA A 89 37.44 2.21 -2.17
C ALA A 89 38.02 2.44 -3.58
N GLN A 90 38.61 3.61 -3.82
CA GLN A 90 39.29 3.93 -5.09
C GLN A 90 40.53 3.07 -5.34
N GLU A 91 41.30 2.73 -4.31
CA GLU A 91 42.52 1.94 -4.47
C GLU A 91 42.23 0.45 -4.67
N ILE A 92 41.24 -0.10 -3.98
CA ILE A 92 40.71 -1.45 -4.20
C ILE A 92 40.14 -1.56 -5.62
N TYR A 93 39.47 -0.50 -6.08
CA TYR A 93 39.00 -0.36 -7.46
C TYR A 93 40.14 -0.36 -8.49
N LEU A 94 41.22 0.39 -8.24
CA LEU A 94 42.39 0.43 -9.13
C LEU A 94 43.12 -0.91 -9.15
N LEU A 95 43.20 -1.58 -8.00
CA LEU A 95 43.74 -2.93 -7.87
C LEU A 95 42.92 -3.90 -8.70
N PHE A 96 41.61 -3.98 -8.50
CA PHE A 96 40.72 -4.88 -9.26
C PHE A 96 40.90 -4.71 -10.78
N ASN A 97 40.90 -3.46 -11.23
CA ASN A 97 40.93 -3.12 -12.64
C ASN A 97 42.29 -3.37 -13.33
N SER A 98 43.37 -3.46 -12.55
CA SER A 98 44.73 -3.70 -13.07
C SER A 98 45.21 -5.14 -12.89
N SER A 99 44.53 -5.95 -12.08
CA SER A 99 45.04 -7.24 -11.62
C SER A 99 44.34 -8.47 -12.20
N GLY A 100 43.28 -8.31 -13.00
CA GLY A 100 42.57 -9.43 -13.61
C GLY A 100 41.85 -10.32 -12.59
N ILE A 101 41.57 -9.77 -11.40
CA ILE A 101 40.77 -10.42 -10.35
C ILE A 101 39.39 -10.74 -10.94
N ASP A 102 38.93 -11.97 -10.76
CA ASP A 102 37.60 -12.35 -11.21
C ASP A 102 36.54 -11.63 -10.35
N PHE A 103 35.43 -11.29 -10.98
CA PHE A 103 34.33 -10.57 -10.36
C PHE A 103 33.83 -11.25 -9.07
N SER A 104 33.84 -12.58 -9.04
CA SER A 104 33.52 -13.43 -7.89
C SER A 104 34.41 -13.15 -6.68
N GLU A 105 35.71 -12.94 -6.90
CA GLU A 105 36.69 -12.66 -5.84
C GLU A 105 36.54 -11.25 -5.28
N PHE A 106 36.15 -10.30 -6.14
CA PHE A 106 35.86 -8.93 -5.72
C PHE A 106 34.59 -8.84 -4.88
N VAL A 107 33.55 -9.59 -5.24
CA VAL A 107 32.35 -9.75 -4.43
C VAL A 107 32.67 -10.28 -3.04
N LEU A 108 33.52 -11.31 -2.94
CA LEU A 108 33.97 -11.86 -1.66
C LEU A 108 34.80 -10.85 -0.85
N ALA A 109 35.61 -10.02 -1.53
CA ALA A 109 36.35 -8.94 -0.90
C ALA A 109 35.42 -7.84 -0.36
N LEU A 110 34.35 -7.48 -1.08
CA LEU A 110 33.33 -6.55 -0.57
C LEU A 110 32.59 -7.12 0.65
N ALA A 111 32.28 -8.42 0.62
CA ALA A 111 31.58 -9.10 1.71
C ALA A 111 32.40 -9.19 3.01
N SER A 112 33.73 -9.09 2.93
CA SER A 112 34.61 -9.09 4.11
C SER A 112 34.87 -7.69 4.69
N MET A 113 34.53 -6.61 3.98
CA MET A 113 34.72 -5.23 4.46
C MET A 113 33.78 -4.87 5.61
N LYS A 114 34.25 -4.01 6.51
CA LYS A 114 33.38 -3.28 7.46
C LYS A 114 32.28 -2.50 6.73
N GLU A 115 31.10 -2.44 7.33
CA GLU A 115 29.87 -1.92 6.74
C GLU A 115 30.04 -0.54 6.08
N GLY A 116 30.67 0.42 6.76
CA GLY A 116 30.90 1.76 6.21
C GLY A 116 31.80 1.79 4.97
N HIS A 117 32.81 0.92 4.87
CA HIS A 117 33.71 0.87 3.71
C HIS A 117 33.10 0.10 2.54
N ARG A 118 32.30 -0.92 2.85
CA ARG A 118 31.52 -1.66 1.87
C ARG A 118 30.61 -0.74 1.08
N SER A 119 29.93 0.20 1.73
CA SER A 119 29.08 1.19 1.08
C SER A 119 29.85 2.10 0.11
N TYR A 120 31.04 2.60 0.44
CA TYR A 120 31.82 3.39 -0.52
C TYR A 120 32.32 2.58 -1.72
N ALA A 121 32.82 1.37 -1.47
CA ALA A 121 33.36 0.49 -2.51
C ALA A 121 32.28 0.01 -3.48
N VAL A 122 31.09 -0.31 -2.98
CA VAL A 122 29.94 -0.68 -3.80
C VAL A 122 29.45 0.55 -4.61
N SER A 123 29.52 1.77 -4.07
CA SER A 123 29.06 2.97 -4.79
C SER A 123 29.95 3.27 -5.99
N ALA A 124 31.27 3.21 -5.78
CA ALA A 124 32.27 3.35 -6.84
C ALA A 124 32.16 2.25 -7.90
N LEU A 125 31.78 1.03 -7.50
CA LEU A 125 31.51 -0.07 -8.42
C LEU A 125 30.29 0.24 -9.30
N PHE A 126 29.16 0.63 -8.72
CA PHE A 126 27.95 0.95 -9.49
C PHE A 126 28.15 2.11 -10.45
N ASP A 127 28.80 3.20 -10.01
CA ASP A 127 29.14 4.34 -10.87
C ASP A 127 29.97 3.93 -12.08
N ARG A 128 30.77 2.86 -11.98
CA ARG A 128 31.53 2.32 -13.11
C ARG A 128 30.75 1.33 -13.95
N MET A 129 30.02 0.40 -13.33
CA MET A 129 29.19 -0.57 -14.05
C MET A 129 28.17 0.17 -14.92
N ALA A 130 27.62 1.27 -14.40
CA ALA A 130 26.79 2.23 -15.12
C ALA A 130 27.43 2.72 -16.43
N ARG A 131 28.73 2.96 -16.41
CA ARG A 131 29.49 3.54 -17.51
C ARG A 131 30.01 2.52 -18.52
N ASN A 132 30.13 1.23 -18.16
CA ASN A 132 30.92 0.27 -18.95
C ASN A 132 30.18 -0.95 -19.51
N ASN A 133 29.28 -1.62 -18.78
CA ASN A 133 28.42 -2.68 -19.33
C ASN A 133 27.46 -3.25 -18.27
N TRP A 134 26.24 -3.60 -18.69
CA TRP A 134 25.21 -4.19 -17.81
C TRP A 134 25.46 -5.65 -17.40
N LYS A 135 26.20 -6.42 -18.22
CA LYS A 135 26.43 -7.86 -17.97
C LYS A 135 27.12 -8.15 -16.63
N ASP A 136 27.90 -7.19 -16.14
CA ASP A 136 28.62 -7.33 -14.87
C ASP A 136 27.71 -7.04 -13.66
N ILE A 137 26.62 -6.27 -13.86
CA ILE A 137 25.58 -6.01 -12.84
C ILE A 137 24.73 -7.26 -12.60
N ASP A 138 24.32 -7.97 -13.66
CA ASP A 138 23.58 -9.23 -13.52
C ASP A 138 24.41 -10.27 -12.74
N LEU A 139 25.72 -10.33 -13.02
CA LEU A 139 26.64 -11.20 -12.29
C LEU A 139 26.76 -10.78 -10.81
N PHE A 140 26.76 -9.47 -10.52
CA PHE A 140 26.74 -8.91 -9.17
C PHE A 140 25.52 -9.30 -8.38
N LEU A 141 24.35 -9.10 -8.97
CA LEU A 141 23.06 -9.29 -8.32
C LEU A 141 22.69 -10.76 -8.24
N SER A 142 23.26 -11.61 -9.10
CA SER A 142 23.11 -13.07 -9.00
C SER A 142 23.92 -13.69 -7.85
N ASN A 143 24.82 -12.93 -7.20
CA ASN A 143 25.63 -13.43 -6.10
C ASN A 143 24.92 -13.20 -4.75
N GLU A 144 24.39 -14.28 -4.17
CA GLU A 144 23.60 -14.27 -2.92
C GLU A 144 24.29 -13.53 -1.75
N VAL A 145 25.63 -13.53 -1.70
CA VAL A 145 26.42 -12.92 -0.61
C VAL A 145 26.38 -11.38 -0.62
N VAL A 146 26.13 -10.77 -1.79
CA VAL A 146 26.14 -9.31 -1.99
C VAL A 146 24.77 -8.69 -1.69
N VAL A 147 23.72 -9.42 -2.06
CA VAL A 147 22.32 -8.98 -2.00
C VAL A 147 21.77 -9.02 -0.57
N GLU A 148 22.47 -9.66 0.37
CA GLU A 148 22.10 -9.62 1.79
C GLU A 148 22.23 -8.23 2.44
N SER A 149 22.97 -7.29 1.81
CA SER A 149 23.06 -5.93 2.35
C SER A 149 22.05 -5.00 1.67
N SER A 150 21.09 -4.54 2.46
CA SER A 150 20.13 -3.51 2.08
C SER A 150 20.78 -2.26 1.46
N GLN A 151 21.97 -1.90 1.93
CA GLN A 151 22.76 -0.77 1.45
C GLN A 151 23.24 -0.92 0.01
N VAL A 152 23.65 -2.12 -0.41
CA VAL A 152 24.03 -2.38 -1.82
C VAL A 152 22.84 -2.09 -2.72
N LEU A 153 21.66 -2.59 -2.34
CA LEU A 153 20.43 -2.34 -3.07
C LEU A 153 20.11 -0.84 -3.10
N GLU A 154 20.11 -0.16 -1.95
CA GLU A 154 19.84 1.28 -1.83
C GLU A 154 20.74 2.14 -2.71
N MET A 155 22.03 1.82 -2.75
CA MET A 155 22.99 2.56 -3.56
C MET A 155 22.90 2.25 -5.05
N SER A 156 22.58 1.00 -5.43
CA SER A 156 22.27 0.66 -6.82
C SER A 156 21.15 1.58 -7.33
N LEU A 157 20.12 1.74 -6.50
CA LEU A 157 18.94 2.56 -6.79
C LEU A 157 19.27 4.04 -6.82
N GLU A 158 20.18 4.52 -5.96
CA GLU A 158 20.64 5.91 -6.00
C GLU A 158 21.40 6.22 -7.28
N VAL A 159 22.25 5.29 -7.75
CA VAL A 159 22.95 5.41 -9.03
C VAL A 159 21.96 5.36 -10.20
N PHE A 160 20.94 4.51 -10.15
CA PHE A 160 19.83 4.55 -11.11
C PHE A 160 19.06 5.88 -11.09
N ALA A 161 18.79 6.41 -9.91
CA ALA A 161 18.03 7.64 -9.72
C ALA A 161 18.73 8.90 -10.23
N ARG A 162 20.07 8.90 -10.33
CA ARG A 162 20.85 10.01 -10.89
C ARG A 162 20.70 10.19 -12.40
N GLY A 163 19.89 9.36 -13.06
CA GLY A 163 19.53 9.53 -14.48
C GLY A 163 20.65 9.18 -15.44
N GLU A 164 21.69 8.46 -15.00
CA GLU A 164 22.76 7.97 -15.89
C GLU A 164 22.27 6.86 -16.85
N PHE A 165 21.02 6.40 -16.71
CA PHE A 165 20.42 5.32 -17.51
C PHE A 165 19.10 5.75 -18.14
N GLY A 166 19.12 6.00 -19.44
CA GLY A 166 18.02 6.65 -20.17
C GLY A 166 16.87 5.76 -20.71
N SER A 167 16.66 4.52 -20.25
CA SER A 167 15.52 3.69 -20.72
C SER A 167 15.18 2.46 -19.86
N TYR A 168 13.91 2.02 -19.95
CA TYR A 168 13.32 0.80 -19.36
C TYR A 168 14.12 -0.48 -19.58
N SER A 169 14.69 -0.64 -20.77
CA SER A 169 15.51 -1.81 -21.14
C SER A 169 16.65 -2.06 -20.17
N ASN A 170 17.08 -1.02 -19.46
CA ASN A 170 18.15 -1.10 -18.50
C ASN A 170 17.62 -1.58 -17.15
N ILE A 171 16.48 -1.10 -16.63
CA ILE A 171 16.04 -1.48 -15.27
C ILE A 171 15.31 -2.83 -15.20
N SER A 172 14.77 -3.35 -16.31
CA SER A 172 14.00 -4.61 -16.31
C SER A 172 14.75 -5.82 -15.73
N PRO A 173 16.01 -6.13 -16.12
CA PRO A 173 16.77 -7.25 -15.54
C PRO A 173 17.01 -7.09 -14.03
N TYR A 174 17.20 -5.86 -13.57
CA TYR A 174 17.35 -5.54 -12.14
C TYR A 174 16.06 -5.81 -11.37
N LEU A 175 14.93 -5.37 -11.92
CA LEU A 175 13.61 -5.63 -11.35
C LEU A 175 13.30 -7.15 -11.35
N GLU A 176 13.67 -7.88 -12.39
CA GLU A 176 13.55 -9.34 -12.45
C GLU A 176 14.45 -10.06 -11.43
N SER A 177 15.68 -9.61 -11.25
CA SER A 177 16.57 -10.13 -10.20
C SER A 177 15.94 -9.94 -8.82
N LEU A 178 15.37 -8.75 -8.57
CA LEU A 178 14.61 -8.45 -7.35
C LEU A 178 13.38 -9.36 -7.16
N ARG A 179 12.73 -9.82 -8.24
CA ARG A 179 11.61 -10.79 -8.16
C ARG A 179 12.03 -12.12 -7.54
N SER A 180 13.29 -12.54 -7.69
CA SER A 180 13.76 -13.84 -7.22
C SER A 180 14.03 -13.91 -5.70
N TYR A 181 14.01 -12.77 -5.02
CA TYR A 181 14.37 -12.66 -3.60
C TYR A 181 13.15 -12.45 -2.69
N ASP A 182 12.42 -13.54 -2.40
CA ASP A 182 11.24 -13.55 -1.50
C ASP A 182 11.52 -12.96 -0.09
N ALA A 183 12.77 -13.04 0.39
CA ALA A 183 13.15 -12.63 1.74
C ALA A 183 13.13 -11.10 1.98
N TYR A 184 13.01 -10.28 0.94
CA TYR A 184 13.20 -8.83 1.00
C TYR A 184 11.98 -8.00 0.60
N SER A 185 10.76 -8.54 0.77
CA SER A 185 9.51 -7.84 0.41
C SER A 185 9.42 -6.41 0.96
N GLY A 186 9.92 -6.15 2.17
CA GLY A 186 9.97 -4.81 2.76
C GLY A 186 10.97 -3.87 2.08
N LEU A 187 12.17 -4.37 1.77
CA LEU A 187 13.22 -3.58 1.15
C LEU A 187 12.88 -3.27 -0.30
N LEU A 188 12.43 -4.28 -1.05
CA LEU A 188 11.95 -4.14 -2.42
C LEU A 188 10.88 -3.05 -2.54
N VAL A 189 9.85 -3.08 -1.69
CA VAL A 189 8.80 -2.04 -1.68
C VAL A 189 9.40 -0.66 -1.44
N SER A 190 10.24 -0.50 -0.40
CA SER A 190 10.83 0.80 -0.08
C SER A 190 11.73 1.34 -1.21
N SER A 191 12.43 0.45 -1.88
CA SER A 191 13.28 0.71 -3.02
C SER A 191 12.49 1.18 -4.24
N LEU A 192 11.42 0.46 -4.57
CA LEU A 192 10.52 0.84 -5.67
C LEU A 192 9.88 2.20 -5.39
N GLN A 193 9.41 2.47 -4.17
CA GLN A 193 8.84 3.77 -3.79
C GLN A 193 9.81 4.93 -4.06
N ARG A 194 11.11 4.77 -3.77
CA ARG A 194 12.12 5.81 -4.05
C ARG A 194 12.33 6.02 -5.55
N LEU A 195 12.14 5.00 -6.36
CA LEU A 195 12.33 5.05 -7.81
C LEU A 195 11.10 5.50 -8.59
N VAL A 196 9.91 5.44 -8.01
CA VAL A 196 8.64 5.81 -8.65
C VAL A 196 8.71 7.17 -9.38
N PRO A 197 9.29 8.24 -8.81
CA PRO A 197 9.33 9.53 -9.51
C PRO A 197 10.13 9.54 -10.82
N ILE A 198 10.96 8.52 -11.04
CA ILE A 198 11.95 8.45 -12.12
C ILE A 198 11.52 7.40 -13.15
N PHE A 199 11.05 6.24 -12.67
CA PHE A 199 10.71 5.07 -13.48
C PHE A 199 9.22 4.71 -13.33
N ALA A 200 8.35 5.71 -13.32
CA ALA A 200 6.94 5.55 -13.01
C ALA A 200 6.21 4.53 -13.90
N GLU A 201 6.37 4.64 -15.22
CA GLU A 201 5.80 3.71 -16.21
C GLU A 201 6.32 2.30 -16.01
N ASP A 202 7.64 2.17 -15.90
CA ASP A 202 8.36 0.90 -15.77
C ASP A 202 7.98 0.15 -14.48
N ILE A 203 7.91 0.86 -13.36
CA ILE A 203 7.51 0.31 -12.06
C ILE A 203 6.03 -0.06 -12.07
N TYR A 204 5.19 0.72 -12.75
CA TYR A 204 3.79 0.34 -12.93
C TYR A 204 3.66 -0.97 -13.70
N HIS A 205 4.34 -1.12 -14.83
CA HIS A 205 4.36 -2.38 -15.59
C HIS A 205 4.85 -3.54 -14.73
N PHE A 206 5.99 -3.37 -14.08
CA PHE A 206 6.59 -4.36 -13.20
C PHE A 206 5.65 -4.85 -12.09
N SER A 207 4.91 -3.92 -11.48
CA SER A 207 3.96 -4.20 -10.40
C SER A 207 2.57 -4.65 -10.87
N SER A 208 2.27 -4.48 -12.17
CA SER A 208 1.02 -4.91 -12.79
C SER A 208 1.06 -6.32 -13.36
N GLU A 209 2.24 -6.82 -13.74
CA GLU A 209 2.42 -8.22 -14.17
C GLU A 209 2.10 -9.14 -12.99
N GLU A 210 1.00 -9.90 -13.09
CA GLU A 210 0.44 -10.72 -12.01
C GLU A 210 1.52 -11.61 -11.36
N TYR A 211 1.80 -11.32 -10.08
CA TYR A 211 2.38 -12.21 -9.09
C TYR A 211 1.41 -13.38 -8.80
N SER A 212 1.06 -14.16 -9.82
CA SER A 212 0.12 -15.29 -9.71
C SER A 212 0.70 -16.49 -8.94
N GLY A 213 1.97 -16.45 -8.54
CA GLY A 213 2.68 -17.58 -7.92
C GLY A 213 3.28 -17.35 -6.52
N TYR A 214 3.34 -16.11 -6.02
CA TYR A 214 4.02 -15.80 -4.76
C TYR A 214 3.20 -14.82 -3.91
N GLU A 215 2.94 -15.18 -2.66
CA GLU A 215 2.22 -14.33 -1.70
C GLU A 215 3.15 -13.25 -1.13
N LEU A 216 3.57 -12.28 -1.96
CA LEU A 216 4.00 -11.01 -1.40
C LEU A 216 2.85 -10.41 -0.57
N PRO A 217 3.10 -9.57 0.45
CA PRO A 217 2.03 -8.84 1.13
C PRO A 217 1.37 -7.90 0.12
N ASN A 218 0.34 -8.39 -0.59
CA ASN A 218 -0.29 -7.80 -1.77
C ASN A 218 -0.62 -6.30 -1.63
N ARG A 219 -0.87 -5.85 -0.40
CA ARG A 219 -1.16 -4.45 -0.08
C ARG A 219 -0.01 -3.48 -0.41
N LYS A 220 1.23 -3.80 -0.01
CA LYS A 220 2.35 -2.86 -0.18
C LYS A 220 2.75 -2.66 -1.63
N MET A 221 2.70 -3.73 -2.43
CA MET A 221 2.92 -3.62 -3.88
C MET A 221 1.77 -2.89 -4.57
N GLY A 222 0.53 -3.04 -4.09
CA GLY A 222 -0.60 -2.21 -4.54
C GLY A 222 -0.36 -0.71 -4.30
N GLU A 223 0.24 -0.34 -3.17
CA GLU A 223 0.62 1.05 -2.87
C GLU A 223 1.71 1.56 -3.82
N VAL A 224 2.77 0.78 -4.07
CA VAL A 224 3.82 1.10 -5.06
C VAL A 224 3.22 1.29 -6.44
N ARG A 225 2.35 0.37 -6.88
CA ARG A 225 1.67 0.44 -8.18
C ARG A 225 0.83 1.69 -8.31
N ALA A 226 0.03 2.02 -7.30
CA ALA A 226 -0.79 3.22 -7.29
C ALA A 226 0.07 4.49 -7.32
N GLU A 227 1.18 4.52 -6.60
CA GLU A 227 2.12 5.65 -6.60
C GLU A 227 2.80 5.81 -7.98
N ALA A 228 3.28 4.71 -8.56
CA ALA A 228 3.84 4.64 -9.91
C ALA A 228 2.87 5.21 -10.94
N LEU A 229 1.60 4.78 -10.90
CA LEU A 229 0.57 5.28 -11.80
C LEU A 229 0.31 6.78 -11.62
N ARG A 230 0.26 7.28 -10.38
CA ARG A 230 0.07 8.72 -10.12
C ARG A 230 1.21 9.56 -10.71
N HIS A 231 2.45 9.09 -10.60
CA HIS A 231 3.60 9.77 -11.18
C HIS A 231 3.61 9.70 -12.71
N TRP A 232 3.26 8.55 -13.28
CA TRP A 232 3.18 8.39 -14.72
C TRP A 232 2.11 9.30 -15.31
N VAL A 233 0.91 9.31 -14.74
CA VAL A 233 -0.20 10.17 -15.18
C VAL A 233 0.15 11.66 -15.09
N LYS A 234 0.94 12.08 -14.08
CA LYS A 234 1.44 13.46 -13.98
C LYS A 234 2.45 13.81 -15.08
N ALA A 235 3.24 12.84 -15.51
CA ALA A 235 4.25 13.03 -16.55
C ALA A 235 3.64 13.00 -17.96
N ASP A 236 2.74 12.04 -18.23
CA ASP A 236 2.11 11.80 -19.53
C ASP A 236 0.75 11.10 -19.36
N SER A 237 -0.30 11.89 -19.14
CA SER A 237 -1.65 11.37 -18.89
C SER A 237 -2.26 10.64 -20.08
N GLU A 238 -1.99 11.10 -21.31
CA GLU A 238 -2.55 10.49 -22.53
C GLU A 238 -2.00 9.08 -22.73
N ARG A 239 -0.68 8.92 -22.62
CA ARG A 239 -0.04 7.60 -22.75
C ARG A 239 -0.44 6.67 -21.62
N ALA A 240 -0.49 7.14 -20.38
CA ALA A 240 -0.91 6.34 -19.24
C ALA A 240 -2.35 5.82 -19.41
N LEU A 241 -3.30 6.69 -19.78
CA LEU A 241 -4.70 6.30 -20.00
C LEU A 241 -4.85 5.31 -21.17
N SER A 242 -4.14 5.54 -22.28
CA SER A 242 -4.14 4.62 -23.42
C SER A 242 -3.64 3.22 -23.05
N TYR A 243 -2.67 3.12 -22.14
CA TYR A 243 -2.23 1.83 -21.61
C TYR A 243 -3.31 1.15 -20.77
N LEU A 244 -3.98 1.91 -19.90
CA LEU A 244 -4.99 1.35 -18.98
C LEU A 244 -6.18 0.73 -19.73
N GLU A 245 -6.53 1.23 -20.91
CA GLU A 245 -7.63 0.70 -21.74
C GLU A 245 -7.47 -0.78 -22.13
N GLY A 246 -6.26 -1.32 -22.14
CA GLY A 246 -5.99 -2.70 -22.58
C GLY A 246 -6.06 -3.76 -21.48
N SER A 247 -5.71 -3.42 -20.24
CA SER A 247 -5.42 -4.43 -19.21
C SER A 247 -5.62 -3.97 -17.76
N ALA A 248 -6.07 -2.74 -17.53
CA ALA A 248 -6.14 -2.21 -16.17
C ALA A 248 -7.38 -2.64 -15.40
N SER A 249 -7.25 -2.66 -14.07
CA SER A 249 -8.37 -2.82 -13.17
C SER A 249 -9.14 -1.49 -13.02
N ALA A 250 -10.37 -1.56 -12.51
CA ALA A 250 -11.15 -0.36 -12.20
C ALA A 250 -10.45 0.55 -11.16
N GLN A 251 -9.68 -0.03 -10.24
CA GLN A 251 -8.90 0.70 -9.24
C GLN A 251 -7.74 1.51 -9.86
N ASP A 252 -7.13 1.00 -10.92
CA ASP A 252 -6.09 1.74 -11.65
C ASP A 252 -6.70 2.94 -12.37
N PHE A 253 -7.85 2.74 -13.04
CA PHE A 253 -8.60 3.83 -13.67
C PHE A 253 -9.01 4.90 -12.64
N GLN A 254 -9.53 4.49 -11.49
CA GLN A 254 -9.82 5.39 -10.38
C GLN A 254 -8.58 6.18 -9.96
N THR A 255 -7.45 5.50 -9.76
CA THR A 255 -6.18 6.12 -9.34
C THR A 255 -5.69 7.13 -10.38
N ALA A 256 -5.77 6.80 -11.66
CA ALA A 256 -5.38 7.69 -12.75
C ALA A 256 -6.27 8.95 -12.80
N ILE A 257 -7.59 8.80 -12.77
CA ILE A 257 -8.51 9.96 -12.81
C ILE A 257 -8.33 10.84 -11.57
N GLN A 258 -8.12 10.25 -10.38
CA GLN A 258 -7.79 11.00 -9.16
C GLN A 258 -6.47 11.77 -9.29
N ALA A 259 -5.45 11.16 -9.90
CA ALA A 259 -4.18 11.84 -10.17
C ALA A 259 -4.39 13.03 -11.11
N ILE A 260 -5.17 12.88 -12.18
CA ILE A 260 -5.50 13.97 -13.10
C ILE A 260 -6.28 15.07 -12.39
N ASN A 261 -7.23 14.72 -11.52
CA ASN A 261 -7.99 15.71 -10.75
C ASN A 261 -7.11 16.57 -9.85
N SER A 262 -6.00 16.02 -9.33
CA SER A 262 -5.02 16.76 -8.54
C SER A 262 -4.24 17.79 -9.37
N ILE A 263 -4.20 17.63 -10.69
CA ILE A 263 -3.56 18.55 -11.64
C ILE A 263 -4.58 19.53 -12.23
N SER A 264 -5.73 19.00 -12.69
CA SER A 264 -6.77 19.72 -13.41
C SER A 264 -8.14 19.06 -13.19
N GLN A 265 -8.99 19.72 -12.39
CA GLN A 265 -10.38 19.29 -12.18
C GLN A 265 -11.20 19.26 -13.48
N ARG A 266 -10.91 20.19 -14.41
CA ARG A 266 -11.59 20.26 -15.70
C ARG A 266 -11.31 19.00 -16.51
N ASP A 267 -10.05 18.60 -16.61
CA ASP A 267 -9.66 17.46 -17.43
C ASP A 267 -10.15 16.15 -16.80
N ALA A 268 -10.11 16.04 -15.47
CA ALA A 268 -10.72 14.91 -14.77
C ALA A 268 -12.22 14.79 -15.08
N ARG A 269 -12.98 15.89 -15.07
CA ARG A 269 -14.41 15.89 -15.43
C ARG A 269 -14.66 15.51 -16.88
N THR A 270 -13.82 15.97 -17.81
CA THR A 270 -13.90 15.57 -19.22
C THR A 270 -13.67 14.06 -19.38
N LEU A 271 -12.68 13.51 -18.69
CA LEU A 271 -12.38 12.08 -18.72
C LEU A 271 -13.48 11.24 -18.06
N LEU A 272 -14.04 11.68 -16.94
CA LEU A 272 -15.19 11.03 -16.32
C LEU A 272 -16.34 10.87 -17.31
N SER A 273 -16.69 11.96 -18.01
CA SER A 273 -17.75 11.93 -19.03
C SER A 273 -17.40 11.04 -20.23
N GLN A 274 -16.12 10.92 -20.59
CA GLN A 274 -15.68 10.05 -21.68
C GLN A 274 -15.77 8.58 -21.31
N TYR A 275 -15.38 8.22 -20.08
CA TYR A 275 -15.29 6.82 -19.64
C TYR A 275 -16.57 6.28 -18.99
N GLU A 276 -17.51 7.15 -18.60
CA GLU A 276 -18.82 6.74 -18.06
C GLU A 276 -19.60 5.80 -19.01
N ASP A 277 -19.46 6.04 -20.33
CA ASP A 277 -20.08 5.23 -21.38
C ASP A 277 -19.08 4.28 -22.07
N SER A 278 -17.93 3.99 -21.43
CA SER A 278 -16.90 3.15 -22.03
C SER A 278 -17.38 1.70 -22.22
N GLU A 279 -17.07 1.13 -23.39
CA GLU A 279 -17.27 -0.30 -23.64
C GLU A 279 -16.30 -1.16 -22.80
N ASN A 280 -15.19 -0.61 -22.32
CA ASN A 280 -14.32 -1.27 -21.35
C ASN A 280 -14.98 -1.18 -19.95
N PRO A 281 -15.43 -2.29 -19.37
CA PRO A 281 -16.16 -2.25 -18.11
C PRO A 281 -15.30 -1.81 -16.92
N ALA A 282 -13.99 -2.08 -16.93
CA ALA A 282 -13.08 -1.62 -15.88
C ALA A 282 -12.88 -0.10 -15.94
N ALA A 283 -12.78 0.46 -17.15
CA ALA A 283 -12.71 1.90 -17.35
C ALA A 283 -13.99 2.60 -16.90
N ARG A 284 -15.15 2.05 -17.29
CA ARG A 284 -16.47 2.53 -16.86
C ARG A 284 -16.62 2.51 -15.34
N ASP A 285 -16.37 1.37 -14.70
CA ASP A 285 -16.51 1.23 -13.25
C ASP A 285 -15.51 2.14 -12.50
N GLY A 286 -14.29 2.29 -13.03
CA GLY A 286 -13.29 3.24 -12.51
C GLY A 286 -13.78 4.69 -12.54
N ALA A 287 -14.37 5.11 -13.66
CA ALA A 287 -14.93 6.44 -13.83
C ALA A 287 -16.13 6.69 -12.91
N LEU A 288 -17.10 5.76 -12.87
CA LEU A 288 -18.27 5.85 -11.99
C LEU A 288 -17.85 5.95 -10.51
N GLY A 289 -16.87 5.15 -10.08
CA GLY A 289 -16.34 5.22 -8.71
C GLY A 289 -15.76 6.60 -8.36
N VAL A 290 -15.01 7.23 -9.28
CA VAL A 290 -14.49 8.59 -9.05
C VAL A 290 -15.60 9.65 -9.10
N LYS A 291 -16.56 9.51 -10.01
CA LYS A 291 -17.74 10.39 -10.10
C LYS A 291 -18.53 10.39 -8.79
N ALA A 292 -18.78 9.20 -8.22
CA ALA A 292 -19.44 9.08 -6.92
C ALA A 292 -18.70 9.84 -5.81
N LEU A 293 -17.38 9.67 -5.71
CA LEU A 293 -16.56 10.38 -4.72
C LEU A 293 -16.54 11.90 -4.93
N PHE A 294 -16.61 12.39 -6.17
CA PHE A 294 -16.73 13.82 -6.46
C PHE A 294 -18.07 14.38 -6.02
N LEU A 295 -19.16 13.68 -6.35
CA LEU A 295 -20.50 14.06 -5.90
C LEU A 295 -20.55 14.14 -4.36
N LEU A 296 -19.95 13.16 -3.68
CA LEU A 296 -19.84 13.18 -2.23
C LEU A 296 -19.06 14.40 -1.71
N ALA A 297 -17.90 14.70 -2.30
CA ALA A 297 -17.09 15.87 -1.93
C ALA A 297 -17.81 17.21 -2.17
N GLU A 298 -18.74 17.24 -3.13
CA GLU A 298 -19.61 18.37 -3.43
C GLU A 298 -20.85 18.45 -2.50
N GLY A 299 -21.05 17.43 -1.66
CA GLY A 299 -22.18 17.32 -0.72
C GLY A 299 -23.41 16.63 -1.31
N SER A 300 -23.34 16.14 -2.55
CA SER A 300 -24.37 15.36 -3.23
C SER A 300 -24.30 13.88 -2.83
N LEU A 301 -24.60 13.60 -1.55
CA LEU A 301 -24.55 12.24 -0.98
C LEU A 301 -25.38 11.23 -1.79
N PHE A 302 -26.65 11.55 -2.05
CA PHE A 302 -27.61 10.62 -2.67
C PHE A 302 -27.30 10.36 -4.14
N GLU A 303 -26.96 11.41 -4.90
CA GLU A 303 -26.52 11.26 -6.31
C GLU A 303 -25.23 10.42 -6.38
N GLY A 304 -24.29 10.62 -5.44
CA GLY A 304 -23.07 9.82 -5.37
C GLY A 304 -23.34 8.34 -5.10
N ALA A 305 -24.31 8.04 -4.23
CA ALA A 305 -24.71 6.68 -3.92
C ALA A 305 -25.48 5.99 -5.06
N GLU A 306 -26.33 6.74 -5.77
CA GLU A 306 -26.99 6.26 -7.00
C GLU A 306 -25.95 5.82 -8.03
N VAL A 307 -24.91 6.65 -8.26
CA VAL A 307 -23.80 6.33 -9.17
C VAL A 307 -23.03 5.08 -8.72
N LEU A 308 -22.83 4.85 -7.42
CA LEU A 308 -22.23 3.61 -6.93
C LEU A 308 -23.10 2.38 -7.20
N GLY A 309 -24.44 2.54 -7.16
CA GLY A 309 -25.39 1.49 -7.50
C GLY A 309 -25.29 1.01 -8.95
N GLU A 310 -24.74 1.82 -9.85
CA GLU A 310 -24.51 1.47 -11.27
C GLU A 310 -23.24 0.63 -11.52
N LEU A 311 -22.40 0.46 -10.50
CA LEU A 311 -21.21 -0.38 -10.57
C LEU A 311 -21.60 -1.85 -10.64
N ARG A 312 -20.84 -2.63 -11.41
CA ARG A 312 -20.99 -4.09 -11.43
C ARG A 312 -20.70 -4.68 -10.04
N GLU A 313 -21.45 -5.73 -9.68
CA GLU A 313 -21.21 -6.46 -8.44
C GLU A 313 -19.82 -7.11 -8.42
N GLY A 314 -19.14 -7.03 -7.27
CA GLY A 314 -17.81 -7.61 -7.06
C GLY A 314 -16.96 -6.79 -6.10
N GLY A 315 -15.76 -7.29 -5.79
CA GLY A 315 -14.92 -6.74 -4.73
C GLY A 315 -14.52 -5.26 -4.91
N TYR A 316 -14.49 -4.73 -6.12
CA TYR A 316 -14.25 -3.30 -6.36
C TYR A 316 -15.43 -2.42 -5.91
N ARG A 317 -16.66 -2.85 -6.17
CA ARG A 317 -17.87 -2.15 -5.71
C ARG A 317 -17.93 -2.15 -4.19
N ASP A 318 -17.71 -3.31 -3.55
CA ASP A 318 -17.72 -3.45 -2.09
C ASP A 318 -16.65 -2.55 -1.45
N TYR A 319 -15.44 -2.55 -2.02
CA TYR A 319 -14.35 -1.68 -1.60
C TYR A 319 -14.74 -0.19 -1.70
N LEU A 320 -15.36 0.23 -2.80
CA LEU A 320 -15.79 1.62 -2.96
C LEU A 320 -16.93 1.99 -2.03
N ALA A 321 -17.89 1.10 -1.83
CA ALA A 321 -19.00 1.26 -0.91
C ALA A 321 -18.52 1.52 0.52
N ASP A 322 -17.57 0.72 1.00
CA ASP A 322 -16.99 0.88 2.34
C ASP A 322 -16.25 2.22 2.50
N ASN A 323 -15.48 2.62 1.48
CA ASN A 323 -14.79 3.91 1.48
C ASN A 323 -15.77 5.08 1.39
N PHE A 324 -16.81 4.96 0.56
CA PHE A 324 -17.83 5.98 0.40
C PHE A 324 -18.63 6.16 1.69
N ALA A 325 -19.03 5.07 2.35
CA ALA A 325 -19.72 5.10 3.64
C ALA A 325 -18.85 5.72 4.75
N SER A 326 -17.54 5.42 4.73
CA SER A 326 -16.60 6.04 5.68
C SER A 326 -16.43 7.54 5.42
N ALA A 327 -16.36 7.94 4.16
CA ALA A 327 -16.23 9.34 3.75
C ALA A 327 -17.53 10.15 3.92
N SER A 328 -18.69 9.49 3.84
CA SER A 328 -19.99 10.16 3.87
C SER A 328 -20.40 10.67 5.24
N ARG A 329 -19.80 10.16 6.32
CA ARG A 329 -20.19 10.50 7.69
C ARG A 329 -20.27 12.00 7.95
N ALA A 330 -19.24 12.76 7.57
CA ALA A 330 -19.24 14.22 7.77
C ALA A 330 -20.29 14.95 6.91
N VAL A 331 -20.60 14.41 5.72
CA VAL A 331 -21.66 14.95 4.85
C VAL A 331 -23.03 14.65 5.44
N VAL A 332 -23.24 13.43 5.93
CA VAL A 332 -24.47 13.00 6.61
C VAL A 332 -24.75 13.87 7.83
N GLU A 333 -23.77 14.01 8.74
CA GLU A 333 -23.90 14.85 9.93
C GLU A 333 -24.32 16.29 9.59
N LYS A 334 -23.74 16.85 8.52
CA LYS A 334 -24.11 18.16 8.03
C LYS A 334 -25.52 18.21 7.43
N LEU A 335 -25.90 17.24 6.60
CA LEU A 335 -27.23 17.20 5.98
C LEU A 335 -28.34 17.08 7.02
N ILE A 336 -28.13 16.22 8.03
CA ILE A 336 -29.01 16.09 9.20
C ILE A 336 -29.09 17.42 9.96
N SER A 337 -27.95 18.08 10.19
CA SER A 337 -27.91 19.36 10.89
C SER A 337 -28.64 20.48 10.14
N ASP A 338 -28.51 20.52 8.82
CA ASP A 338 -29.11 21.54 7.95
C ASP A 338 -30.63 21.35 7.82
N ASP A 339 -31.09 20.16 7.45
CA ASP A 339 -32.51 19.83 7.22
C ASP A 339 -32.78 18.33 7.46
N PRO A 340 -33.07 17.91 8.71
CA PRO A 340 -33.22 16.50 9.04
C PRO A 340 -34.48 15.88 8.40
N GLU A 341 -35.56 16.64 8.22
CA GLU A 341 -36.76 16.14 7.52
C GLU A 341 -36.41 15.76 6.08
N LYS A 342 -35.77 16.67 5.36
CA LYS A 342 -35.35 16.40 3.98
C LYS A 342 -34.37 15.22 3.93
N PHE A 343 -33.42 15.14 4.86
CA PHE A 343 -32.51 14.01 4.92
C PHE A 343 -33.26 12.68 5.05
N MET A 344 -34.21 12.58 5.98
CA MET A 344 -35.00 11.36 6.19
C MET A 344 -35.85 10.99 4.97
N GLU A 345 -36.43 11.98 4.26
CA GLU A 345 -37.11 11.73 2.98
C GLU A 345 -36.20 11.07 1.95
N GLU A 346 -34.98 11.58 1.80
CA GLU A 346 -34.03 11.04 0.82
C GLU A 346 -33.55 9.65 1.23
N VAL A 347 -33.33 9.39 2.53
CA VAL A 347 -33.01 8.03 3.03
C VAL A 347 -34.14 7.04 2.73
N LEU A 348 -35.40 7.44 2.89
CA LEU A 348 -36.57 6.60 2.61
C LEU A 348 -36.76 6.27 1.13
N LYS A 349 -36.33 7.15 0.22
CA LYS A 349 -36.34 6.85 -1.23
C LYS A 349 -35.38 5.72 -1.61
N GLY A 350 -34.43 5.40 -0.73
CA GLY A 350 -33.44 4.35 -0.93
C GLY A 350 -32.22 4.84 -1.71
N GLY A 351 -31.39 3.90 -2.19
CA GLY A 351 -30.18 4.18 -2.97
C GLY A 351 -28.91 4.38 -2.15
N LEU A 352 -29.03 4.68 -0.85
CA LEU A 352 -27.88 4.61 0.06
C LEU A 352 -27.64 3.19 0.53
N GLU A 353 -26.43 2.69 0.30
CA GLU A 353 -25.94 1.53 1.00
C GLU A 353 -25.91 1.82 2.50
N ARG A 354 -26.36 0.86 3.32
CA ARG A 354 -26.58 1.04 4.77
C ARG A 354 -27.63 2.11 5.11
N SER A 355 -28.72 2.19 4.33
CA SER A 355 -29.87 3.04 4.63
C SER A 355 -30.37 2.90 6.08
N SER A 356 -30.28 1.69 6.64
CA SER A 356 -30.58 1.39 8.04
C SER A 356 -29.76 2.20 9.05
N LEU A 357 -28.44 2.27 8.85
CA LEU A 357 -27.53 3.05 9.69
C LEU A 357 -27.88 4.54 9.60
N TRP A 358 -28.07 5.04 8.38
CA TRP A 358 -28.37 6.46 8.16
C TRP A 358 -29.75 6.86 8.68
N MET A 359 -30.73 5.94 8.66
CA MET A 359 -32.05 6.14 9.25
C MET A 359 -31.94 6.35 10.77
N THR A 360 -31.16 5.49 11.44
CA THR A 360 -30.94 5.56 12.89
C THR A 360 -30.23 6.86 13.27
N ASP A 361 -29.06 7.12 12.68
CA ASP A 361 -28.25 8.32 12.97
C ASP A 361 -29.03 9.61 12.66
N GLY A 362 -29.76 9.63 11.54
CA GLY A 362 -30.58 10.76 11.11
C GLY A 362 -31.71 11.07 12.07
N LEU A 363 -32.44 10.04 12.51
CA LEU A 363 -33.57 10.19 13.41
C LEU A 363 -33.13 10.54 14.84
N GLU A 364 -32.07 9.92 15.36
CA GLU A 364 -31.53 10.24 16.69
C GLU A 364 -31.13 11.72 16.77
N ALA A 365 -30.35 12.19 15.80
CA ALA A 365 -29.93 13.59 15.75
C ALA A 365 -31.10 14.56 15.50
N TRP A 366 -32.16 14.13 14.80
CA TRP A 366 -33.37 14.94 14.67
C TRP A 366 -34.13 15.03 16.00
N ILE A 367 -34.28 13.92 16.72
CA ILE A 367 -34.93 13.91 18.03
C ILE A 367 -34.19 14.83 19.01
N GLU A 368 -32.87 14.77 19.05
CA GLU A 368 -32.04 15.66 19.88
C GLU A 368 -32.27 17.15 19.56
N LYS A 369 -32.51 17.48 18.28
CA LYS A 369 -32.72 18.85 17.81
C LYS A 369 -34.15 19.35 18.02
N ASP A 370 -35.15 18.52 17.70
CA ASP A 370 -36.58 18.85 17.72
C ASP A 370 -37.45 17.57 17.77
N ALA A 371 -37.53 16.96 18.96
CA ALA A 371 -38.26 15.71 19.19
C ALA A 371 -39.74 15.77 18.78
N GLU A 372 -40.41 16.92 18.95
CA GLU A 372 -41.82 17.10 18.58
C GLU A 372 -42.00 16.96 17.06
N LYS A 373 -41.17 17.67 16.27
CA LYS A 373 -41.25 17.55 14.81
C LYS A 373 -40.85 16.18 14.29
N ALA A 374 -39.85 15.54 14.89
CA ALA A 374 -39.47 14.18 14.52
C ALA A 374 -40.66 13.22 14.77
N ALA A 375 -41.32 13.31 15.93
CA ALA A 375 -42.49 12.49 16.26
C ALA A 375 -43.68 12.76 15.32
N ASP A 376 -43.95 14.01 14.97
CA ASP A 376 -44.98 14.39 14.01
C ASP A 376 -44.70 13.80 12.62
N TRP A 377 -43.44 13.90 12.16
CA TRP A 377 -43.00 13.34 10.88
C TRP A 377 -43.21 11.82 10.85
N VAL A 378 -42.74 11.11 11.87
CA VAL A 378 -42.90 9.64 11.97
C VAL A 378 -44.38 9.27 11.98
N SER A 379 -45.19 9.93 12.81
CA SER A 379 -46.63 9.68 12.91
C SER A 379 -47.34 9.88 11.56
N SER A 380 -46.93 10.89 10.79
CA SER A 380 -47.51 11.19 9.48
C SER A 380 -47.14 10.17 8.40
N ARG A 381 -46.03 9.45 8.54
CA ARG A 381 -45.45 8.59 7.50
C ARG A 381 -45.42 7.11 7.86
N MET A 382 -45.63 6.73 9.11
CA MET A 382 -45.51 5.36 9.62
C MET A 382 -46.26 4.32 8.78
N SER A 383 -47.44 4.67 8.24
CA SER A 383 -48.26 3.78 7.41
C SER A 383 -47.73 3.58 5.99
N THR A 384 -46.79 4.43 5.54
CA THR A 384 -46.20 4.42 4.20
C THR A 384 -44.75 3.92 4.20
N ILE A 385 -44.11 3.84 5.37
CA ILE A 385 -42.75 3.36 5.51
C ILE A 385 -42.75 1.82 5.42
N ALA A 386 -41.83 1.29 4.61
CA ALA A 386 -41.71 -0.15 4.43
C ALA A 386 -41.27 -0.83 5.75
N PRO A 387 -41.77 -2.04 6.07
CA PRO A 387 -41.48 -2.71 7.35
C PRO A 387 -39.99 -2.83 7.68
N GLU A 388 -39.14 -3.04 6.67
CA GLU A 388 -37.69 -3.12 6.79
C GLU A 388 -37.05 -1.83 7.32
N ASN A 389 -37.66 -0.67 7.07
CA ASN A 389 -37.22 0.63 7.58
C ASN A 389 -37.89 0.97 8.92
N THR A 390 -39.13 0.53 9.11
CA THR A 390 -39.91 0.75 10.32
C THR A 390 -39.21 0.24 11.58
N GLN A 391 -38.54 -0.90 11.50
CA GLN A 391 -37.80 -1.45 12.65
C GLN A 391 -36.66 -0.54 13.14
N TYR A 392 -36.00 0.23 12.26
CA TYR A 392 -34.91 1.14 12.66
C TYR A 392 -35.46 2.38 13.36
N ILE A 393 -36.58 2.91 12.87
CA ILE A 393 -37.34 3.96 13.55
C ILE A 393 -37.78 3.47 14.93
N ALA A 394 -38.32 2.25 14.99
CA ALA A 394 -38.77 1.64 16.23
C ALA A 394 -37.62 1.44 17.23
N ALA A 395 -36.44 1.02 16.76
CA ALA A 395 -35.25 0.90 17.60
C ALA A 395 -34.87 2.25 18.23
N VAL A 396 -34.87 3.35 17.46
CA VAL A 396 -34.57 4.69 17.97
C VAL A 396 -35.56 5.12 19.06
N TYR A 397 -36.87 5.02 18.81
CA TYR A 397 -37.87 5.39 19.82
C TYR A 397 -37.91 4.46 21.02
N ALA A 398 -37.59 3.17 20.85
CA ALA A 398 -37.47 2.25 21.97
C ALA A 398 -36.30 2.66 22.89
N LYS A 399 -35.14 3.03 22.32
CA LYS A 399 -33.99 3.55 23.09
C LYS A 399 -34.35 4.85 23.80
N GLU A 400 -34.99 5.79 23.09
CA GLU A 400 -35.38 7.08 23.66
C GLU A 400 -36.36 6.91 24.82
N ALA A 401 -37.44 6.12 24.63
CA ALA A 401 -38.42 5.85 25.67
C ALA A 401 -37.79 5.14 26.88
N ALA A 402 -36.89 4.17 26.66
CA ALA A 402 -36.16 3.50 27.73
C ALA A 402 -35.28 4.49 28.51
N SER A 403 -34.59 5.41 27.81
CA SER A 403 -33.74 6.43 28.45
C SER A 403 -34.53 7.41 29.32
N GLN A 404 -35.79 7.66 28.97
CA GLN A 404 -36.73 8.49 29.73
C GLN A 404 -37.43 7.73 30.86
N GLY A 405 -37.21 6.41 30.98
CA GLY A 405 -37.85 5.54 31.98
C GLY A 405 -39.27 5.10 31.62
N ASP A 406 -39.75 5.36 30.39
CA ASP A 406 -41.05 4.86 29.92
C ASP A 406 -40.91 3.45 29.34
N ILE A 407 -40.77 2.48 30.24
CA ILE A 407 -40.58 1.06 29.90
C ILE A 407 -41.76 0.52 29.07
N SER A 408 -42.98 0.98 29.34
CA SER A 408 -44.16 0.49 28.62
C SER A 408 -44.19 0.97 27.17
N LEU A 409 -43.79 2.21 26.92
CA LEU A 409 -43.66 2.73 25.56
C LEU A 409 -42.47 2.10 24.84
N ALA A 410 -41.35 1.93 25.52
CA ALA A 410 -40.17 1.28 24.95
C ALA A 410 -40.49 -0.15 24.45
N GLN A 411 -41.25 -0.92 25.24
CA GLN A 411 -41.67 -2.26 24.83
C GLN A 411 -42.61 -2.25 23.61
N GLN A 412 -43.53 -1.29 23.53
CA GLN A 412 -44.42 -1.15 22.37
C GLN A 412 -43.64 -0.90 21.07
N TRP A 413 -42.57 -0.11 21.14
CA TRP A 413 -41.68 0.09 19.99
C TRP A 413 -40.82 -1.15 19.71
N ALA A 414 -40.29 -1.81 20.73
CA ALA A 414 -39.49 -3.03 20.58
C ALA A 414 -40.25 -4.15 19.85
N ASP A 415 -41.57 -4.26 20.04
CA ASP A 415 -42.42 -5.26 19.38
C ASP A 415 -42.51 -5.07 17.85
N LEU A 416 -42.09 -3.92 17.33
CA LEU A 416 -42.04 -3.63 15.88
C LEU A 416 -40.70 -4.00 15.23
N ILE A 417 -39.70 -4.46 16.01
CA ILE A 417 -38.37 -4.79 15.53
C ILE A 417 -38.34 -6.25 15.07
N LEU A 418 -38.02 -6.47 13.79
CA LEU A 418 -38.04 -7.80 13.18
C LEU A 418 -36.68 -8.50 13.26
N ASP A 419 -35.59 -7.73 13.20
CA ASP A 419 -34.22 -8.24 13.34
C ASP A 419 -33.93 -8.72 14.77
N THR A 420 -33.49 -9.96 14.91
CA THR A 420 -33.31 -10.60 16.22
C THR A 420 -32.18 -9.99 17.04
N ASP A 421 -31.10 -9.55 16.38
CA ASP A 421 -29.93 -9.00 17.05
C ASP A 421 -30.24 -7.59 17.56
N THR A 422 -30.87 -6.76 16.72
CA THR A 422 -31.37 -5.44 17.09
C THR A 422 -32.41 -5.53 18.22
N ALA A 423 -33.36 -6.46 18.13
CA ALA A 423 -34.37 -6.67 19.18
C ALA A 423 -33.73 -7.06 20.52
N ALA A 424 -32.69 -7.92 20.51
CA ALA A 424 -31.96 -8.31 21.70
C ALA A 424 -31.22 -7.12 22.35
N GLU A 425 -30.56 -6.27 21.54
CA GLU A 425 -29.90 -5.05 22.01
C GLU A 425 -30.91 -4.10 22.69
N ILE A 426 -32.06 -3.87 22.05
CA ILE A 426 -33.12 -3.03 22.60
C ILE A 426 -33.68 -3.62 23.90
N GLN A 427 -33.91 -4.93 23.96
CA GLN A 427 -34.40 -5.57 25.18
C GLN A 427 -33.41 -5.47 26.34
N GLU A 428 -32.11 -5.53 26.07
CA GLU A 428 -31.06 -5.27 27.06
C GLU A 428 -31.13 -3.82 27.57
N ALA A 429 -31.26 -2.84 26.67
CA ALA A 429 -31.40 -1.43 27.04
C ALA A 429 -32.64 -1.17 27.92
N ILE A 430 -33.78 -1.77 27.57
CA ILE A 430 -35.03 -1.71 28.36
C ILE A 430 -34.82 -2.31 29.75
N SER A 431 -34.25 -3.51 29.83
CA SER A 431 -34.01 -4.21 31.10
C SER A 431 -33.08 -3.41 32.04
N LYS A 432 -32.06 -2.76 31.46
CA LYS A 432 -31.15 -1.88 32.19
C LYS A 432 -31.86 -0.63 32.72
N ALA A 433 -32.72 0.00 31.92
CA ALA A 433 -33.52 1.14 32.33
C ALA A 433 -34.52 0.77 33.46
N GLU A 434 -35.17 -0.39 33.35
CA GLU A 434 -36.09 -0.89 34.38
C GLU A 434 -35.38 -1.10 35.72
N ALA A 435 -34.21 -1.75 35.71
CA ALA A 435 -33.41 -1.96 36.91
C ALA A 435 -32.97 -0.63 37.56
N SER A 436 -32.70 0.41 36.76
CA SER A 436 -32.32 1.73 37.27
C SER A 436 -33.46 2.52 37.91
N THR A 437 -34.71 2.24 37.53
CA THR A 437 -35.91 2.92 38.05
C THR A 437 -36.36 2.35 39.42
N GLN A 438 -35.86 1.17 39.80
CA GLN A 438 -36.21 0.49 41.06
C GLN A 438 -35.38 0.95 42.28
N TYR A 439 -34.39 1.82 42.08
CA TYR A 439 -33.54 2.40 43.11
C TYR A 439 -33.76 3.91 43.23
#